data_AF-A0A943P2U2-F1
#
_entry.id   AF-A0A943P2U2-F1
#
_cell.length_a   1.000
_cell.length_b   1.000
_cell.length_c   1.000
_cell.angle_alpha   90.00
_cell.angle_beta   90.00
_cell.angle_gamma   90.00
#
_symmetry.space_group_name_H-M   'P 1'
#
loop_
_entity.id
_entity.type
_entity.pdbx_description
1 polymer ?
#
loop_
_entity_poly.entity_id
_entity_poly.type
_entity_poly.pdbx_seq_one_letter_code
_entity_poly.pdbx_strand_id
1 'polypeptide(L)'
;YQGDCTEKGEEIYLTFGRWSLSLYGEPASLERGFVNILEEGEEYLAFVGEQAEAMGEELPVYQLYGESVIAPVFSCRDHTNTISEMGKKSTYVPYRSVCENEFFASSLKALEALEVLKAEMMQKYLKGES
;
A
#
# COMPACT_ATOMS: atom_id res chain seq x y z
N TYR A 1 -15.83 -8.91 2.86
CA TYR A 1 -15.45 -9.82 3.95
C TYR A 1 -14.76 -9.00 5.02
N GLN A 2 -15.28 -8.98 6.25
CA GLN A 2 -14.61 -8.37 7.41
C GLN A 2 -13.75 -9.47 8.04
N GLY A 3 -12.46 -9.22 8.26
CA GLY A 3 -11.60 -10.16 8.98
C GLY A 3 -11.98 -10.22 10.45
N ASP A 4 -11.73 -11.35 11.10
CA ASP A 4 -12.09 -11.57 12.52
C ASP A 4 -11.20 -10.80 13.52
N CYS A 5 -10.23 -10.03 13.02
CA CYS A 5 -9.20 -9.38 13.82
C CYS A 5 -9.53 -7.94 14.22
N THR A 6 -10.59 -7.31 13.70
CA THR A 6 -10.93 -5.92 14.01
C THR A 6 -12.42 -5.66 14.07
N GLU A 7 -12.86 -4.83 15.02
CA GLU A 7 -14.23 -4.34 15.08
C GLU A 7 -14.45 -3.16 14.12
N LYS A 8 -15.71 -2.98 13.69
CA LYS A 8 -16.04 -1.85 12.82
C LYS A 8 -15.84 -0.54 13.59
N GLY A 9 -15.01 0.35 13.04
CA GLY A 9 -14.70 1.65 13.65
C GLY A 9 -13.52 1.62 14.62
N GLU A 10 -12.82 0.49 14.72
CA GLU A 10 -11.55 0.40 15.43
C GLU A 10 -10.43 1.13 14.67
N GLU A 11 -9.64 1.94 15.38
CA GLU A 11 -8.43 2.56 14.83
C GLU A 11 -7.25 1.60 15.01
N ILE A 12 -6.52 1.36 13.92
CA ILE A 12 -5.40 0.43 13.91
C ILE A 12 -4.21 1.05 13.19
N TYR A 13 -3.01 0.58 13.52
CA TYR A 13 -1.81 0.85 12.73
C TYR A 13 -1.49 -0.32 11.80
N LEU A 14 -1.00 0.00 10.61
CA LEU A 14 -0.48 -0.99 9.66
C LEU A 14 1.02 -0.83 9.51
N THR A 15 1.72 -1.96 9.49
CA THR A 15 3.14 -2.03 9.16
C THR A 15 3.40 -3.09 8.09
N PHE A 16 4.50 -2.96 7.37
CA PHE A 16 4.92 -3.93 6.37
C PHE A 16 6.44 -4.10 6.43
N GLY A 17 6.91 -5.34 6.41
CA GLY A 17 8.35 -5.63 6.58
C GLY A 17 9.24 -5.03 5.48
N ARG A 18 8.66 -4.64 4.33
CA ARG A 18 9.37 -3.96 3.24
C ARG A 18 9.22 -2.45 3.27
N TRP A 19 8.40 -1.89 4.17
CA TRP A 19 8.35 -0.44 4.36
C TRP A 19 9.59 0.02 5.10
N SER A 20 10.35 0.91 4.47
CA SER A 20 11.60 1.40 5.05
C SER A 20 11.96 2.78 4.54
N LEU A 21 12.76 3.49 5.33
CA LEU A 21 13.33 4.77 4.97
C LEU A 21 14.84 4.59 4.80
N SER A 22 15.33 4.80 3.58
CA SER A 22 16.76 4.78 3.27
C SER A 22 17.30 6.20 3.42
N LEU A 23 17.89 6.49 4.59
CA LEU A 23 18.43 7.82 4.91
C LEU A 23 19.86 8.05 4.42
N TYR A 24 20.60 6.96 4.21
CA TYR A 24 22.03 6.99 3.88
C TYR A 24 22.31 6.65 2.41
N GLY A 25 21.27 6.40 1.61
CA GLY A 25 21.37 6.25 0.17
C GLY A 25 21.43 7.61 -0.53
N GLU A 26 22.06 7.66 -1.71
CA GLU A 26 21.90 8.78 -2.64
C GLU A 26 21.04 8.33 -3.84
N PRO A 27 19.80 8.83 -3.97
CA PRO A 27 19.08 9.73 -3.07
C PRO A 27 18.50 9.00 -1.84
N ALA A 28 18.16 9.76 -0.80
CA ALA A 28 17.33 9.24 0.28
C ALA A 28 15.97 8.81 -0.29
N SER A 29 15.50 7.61 0.07
CA SER A 29 14.30 7.01 -0.51
C SER A 29 13.34 6.49 0.55
N LEU A 30 12.05 6.45 0.19
CA LEU A 30 11.00 5.82 0.95
C LEU A 30 10.53 4.59 0.17
N GLU A 31 10.76 3.41 0.73
CA GLU A 31 10.30 2.15 0.15
C GLU A 31 8.92 1.82 0.71
N ARG A 32 7.93 1.67 -0.17
CA ARG A 32 6.53 1.42 0.22
C ARG A 32 5.91 0.16 -0.38
N GLY A 33 6.70 -0.68 -1.05
CA GLY A 33 6.18 -1.89 -1.68
C GLY A 33 5.15 -1.58 -2.77
N PHE A 34 5.47 -0.62 -3.64
CA PHE A 34 4.67 -0.22 -4.81
C PHE A 34 3.31 0.43 -4.52
N VAL A 35 2.91 0.60 -3.25
CA VAL A 35 1.69 1.32 -2.85
C VAL A 35 2.07 2.65 -2.20
N ASN A 36 1.28 3.69 -2.38
CA ASN A 36 1.53 4.99 -1.77
C ASN A 36 1.20 5.00 -0.26
N ILE A 37 1.50 6.12 0.40
CA ILE A 37 1.04 6.44 1.75
C ILE A 37 -0.50 6.39 1.76
N LEU A 38 -1.05 5.72 2.76
CA LEU A 38 -2.51 5.63 2.94
C LEU A 38 -3.04 6.99 3.39
N GLU A 39 -4.13 7.43 2.77
CA GLU A 39 -4.82 8.67 3.08
C GLU A 39 -5.70 8.49 4.32
N GLU A 40 -5.68 9.49 5.20
CA GLU A 40 -6.57 9.53 6.36
C GLU A 40 -8.03 9.69 5.93
N GLY A 41 -8.94 8.94 6.56
CA GLY A 41 -10.37 9.01 6.27
C GLY A 41 -10.84 8.22 5.05
N GLU A 42 -9.94 7.50 4.37
CA GLU A 42 -10.26 6.63 3.24
C GLU A 42 -10.43 5.17 3.68
N GLU A 43 -11.24 4.41 2.94
CA GLU A 43 -11.46 2.98 3.18
C GLU A 43 -10.48 2.14 2.35
N TYR A 44 -9.92 1.10 2.97
CA TYR A 44 -8.95 0.20 2.34
C TYR A 44 -9.32 -1.27 2.52
N LEU A 45 -9.10 -2.06 1.46
CA LEU A 45 -8.99 -3.51 1.56
C LEU A 45 -7.53 -3.86 1.90
N ALA A 46 -7.28 -4.20 3.17
CA ALA A 46 -5.96 -4.60 3.66
C ALA A 46 -5.91 -6.09 4.01
N PHE A 47 -4.84 -6.77 3.59
CA PHE A 47 -4.57 -8.16 3.97
C PHE A 47 -3.51 -8.19 5.07
N VAL A 48 -4.00 -8.31 6.29
CA VAL A 48 -3.18 -8.38 7.51
C VAL A 48 -2.93 -9.83 7.92
N GLY A 49 -1.77 -10.05 8.53
CA GLY A 49 -1.42 -11.27 9.23
C GLY A 49 -1.56 -11.08 10.74
N GLU A 50 -0.49 -11.39 11.47
CA GLU A 50 -0.48 -11.31 12.93
C GLU A 50 -0.39 -9.86 13.43
N GLN A 51 -0.90 -9.63 14.63
CA GLN A 51 -0.66 -8.40 15.38
C GLN A 51 0.82 -8.36 15.79
N ALA A 52 1.50 -7.25 15.49
CA ALA A 52 2.88 -7.04 15.87
C ALA A 52 2.99 -6.65 17.36
N GLU A 53 4.03 -7.14 18.03
CA GLU A 53 4.40 -6.63 19.35
C GLU A 53 4.95 -5.20 19.21
N ALA A 54 4.08 -4.22 19.45
CA ALA A 54 4.45 -2.80 19.42
C ALA A 54 4.61 -2.27 20.85
N MET A 55 5.85 -2.05 21.27
CA MET A 55 6.17 -1.53 22.59
C MET A 55 5.75 -0.06 22.72
N GLY A 56 4.69 0.20 23.49
CA GLY A 56 4.28 1.56 23.87
C GLY A 56 3.25 2.22 22.95
N GLU A 57 2.74 1.51 21.95
CA GLU A 57 1.61 1.98 21.14
C GLU A 57 0.29 1.73 21.89
N GLU A 58 -0.59 2.74 21.92
CA GLU A 58 -1.92 2.62 22.51
C GLU A 58 -2.90 1.86 21.59
N LEU A 59 -2.62 1.87 20.27
CA LEU A 59 -3.42 1.22 19.24
C LEU A 59 -2.78 -0.11 18.79
N PRO A 60 -3.58 -1.11 18.40
CA PRO A 60 -3.05 -2.36 17.87
C PRO A 60 -2.34 -2.12 16.53
N VAL A 61 -1.17 -2.72 16.38
CA VAL A 61 -0.38 -2.68 15.15
C VAL A 61 -0.50 -4.03 14.45
N TYR A 62 -0.98 -4.03 13.20
CA TYR A 62 -1.08 -5.24 12.38
C TYR A 62 -0.04 -5.23 11.27
N GLN A 63 0.58 -6.39 11.04
CA GLN A 63 1.52 -6.55 9.94
C GLN A 63 0.79 -6.98 8.67
N LEU A 64 0.98 -6.26 7.57
CA LEU A 64 0.53 -6.69 6.25
C LEU A 64 1.22 -8.00 5.84
N TYR A 65 0.50 -8.85 5.13
CA TYR A 65 1.00 -10.16 4.69
C TYR A 65 2.33 -10.03 3.93
N GLY A 66 3.41 -10.55 4.55
CA GLY A 66 4.80 -10.21 4.25
C GLY A 66 5.46 -10.91 3.05
N GLU A 67 4.85 -11.98 2.52
CA GLU A 67 5.47 -12.76 1.44
C GLU A 67 5.42 -12.05 0.07
N SER A 68 4.58 -11.03 -0.07
CA SER A 68 4.46 -10.26 -1.30
C SER A 68 5.55 -9.19 -1.41
N VAL A 69 5.88 -8.81 -2.64
CA VAL A 69 6.68 -7.63 -2.96
C VAL A 69 5.82 -6.37 -2.93
N ILE A 70 4.54 -6.51 -3.31
CA ILE A 70 3.54 -5.45 -3.29
C ILE A 70 2.88 -5.44 -1.91
N ALA A 71 2.82 -4.29 -1.26
CA ALA A 71 2.07 -4.14 -0.02
C ALA A 71 0.58 -4.47 -0.30
N PRO A 72 -0.02 -5.48 0.35
CA PRO A 72 -1.37 -5.94 0.01
C PRO A 72 -2.42 -5.06 0.69
N VAL A 73 -2.49 -3.81 0.27
CA VAL A 73 -3.45 -2.81 0.72
C VAL A 73 -3.93 -2.02 -0.49
N PHE A 74 -5.25 -1.95 -0.67
CA PHE A 74 -5.90 -1.41 -1.86
C PHE A 74 -6.96 -0.39 -1.47
N SER A 75 -6.94 0.78 -2.09
CA SER A 75 -7.93 1.84 -1.84
C SER A 75 -9.30 1.43 -2.37
N CYS A 76 -10.35 1.64 -1.58
CA CYS A 76 -11.72 1.50 -2.06
C CYS A 76 -12.13 2.61 -3.02
N ARG A 77 -11.48 3.78 -2.93
CA ARG A 77 -11.59 4.88 -3.90
C ARG A 77 -10.82 4.56 -5.18
N ASP A 78 -11.33 5.05 -6.31
CA ASP A 78 -10.60 5.07 -7.57
C ASP A 78 -9.53 6.18 -7.56
N HIS A 79 -8.36 5.86 -8.11
CA HIS A 79 -7.23 6.78 -8.24
C HIS A 79 -6.83 6.91 -9.70
N THR A 80 -6.43 8.11 -10.10
CA THR A 80 -5.82 8.33 -11.42
C THR A 80 -4.31 8.23 -11.27
N ASN A 81 -3.76 7.04 -11.50
CA ASN A 81 -2.33 6.81 -11.40
C ASN A 81 -1.59 7.42 -12.60
N THR A 82 -0.46 8.07 -12.32
CA THR A 82 0.44 8.60 -13.35
C THR A 82 1.78 7.89 -13.33
N ILE A 83 2.39 7.71 -14.49
CA ILE A 83 3.76 7.18 -14.59
C ILE A 83 4.70 8.37 -14.61
N SER A 84 5.55 8.47 -13.60
CA SER A 84 6.64 9.45 -13.65
C SER A 84 7.79 8.90 -14.48
N GLU A 85 8.37 9.75 -15.32
CA GLU A 85 9.61 9.41 -16.03
C GLU A 85 10.73 9.21 -15.01
N MET A 86 11.35 8.02 -15.03
CA MET A 86 12.57 7.77 -14.28
C MET A 86 13.73 8.51 -14.96
N GLY A 87 14.55 9.19 -14.16
CA GLY A 87 15.75 9.84 -14.69
C GLY A 87 16.72 8.82 -15.29
N LYS A 88 17.45 9.20 -16.36
CA LYS A 88 18.45 8.33 -17.01
C LYS A 88 19.55 7.79 -16.08
N LYS A 89 19.71 8.39 -14.89
CA LYS A 89 20.76 8.06 -13.90
C LYS A 89 20.22 7.39 -12.63
N SER A 90 18.91 7.37 -12.40
CA SER A 90 18.32 6.84 -11.17
C SER A 90 16.88 6.40 -11.40
N THR A 91 16.48 5.32 -10.73
CA THR A 91 15.07 4.89 -10.65
C THR A 91 14.24 5.74 -9.68
N TYR A 92 14.84 6.75 -9.05
CA TYR A 92 14.18 7.68 -8.14
C TYR A 92 13.13 8.54 -8.86
N VAL A 93 11.98 8.69 -8.19
CA VAL A 93 10.88 9.55 -8.60
C VAL A 93 10.60 10.55 -7.48
N PRO A 94 10.52 11.87 -7.76
CA PRO A 94 10.14 12.85 -6.76
C PRO A 94 8.74 12.55 -6.21
N TYR A 95 8.60 12.46 -4.89
CA TYR A 95 7.30 12.10 -4.29
C TYR A 95 6.15 13.02 -4.73
N ARG A 96 6.41 14.31 -4.92
CA ARG A 96 5.40 15.30 -5.37
C ARG A 96 4.80 14.99 -6.75
N SER A 97 5.46 14.23 -7.62
CA SER A 97 4.89 13.89 -8.92
C SER A 97 4.00 12.64 -8.89
N VAL A 98 3.98 11.92 -7.77
CA VAL A 98 3.26 10.65 -7.62
C VAL A 98 2.49 10.57 -6.30
N CYS A 99 2.37 11.67 -5.56
CA CYS A 99 1.73 11.68 -4.24
C CYS A 99 0.22 11.41 -4.30
N GLU A 100 -0.41 11.63 -5.46
CA GLU A 100 -1.83 11.32 -5.71
C GLU A 100 -2.04 9.93 -6.33
N ASN A 101 -0.96 9.17 -6.59
CA ASN A 101 -1.09 7.82 -7.10
C ASN A 101 -1.50 6.87 -5.97
N GLU A 102 -2.23 5.81 -6.28
CA GLU A 102 -2.31 4.64 -5.41
C GLU A 102 -1.08 3.75 -5.56
N PHE A 103 -0.61 3.59 -6.80
CA PHE A 103 0.49 2.70 -7.15
C PHE A 103 1.70 3.43 -7.73
N PHE A 104 2.88 2.93 -7.39
CA PHE A 104 4.12 3.30 -8.05
C PHE A 104 4.46 2.28 -9.13
N ALA A 105 4.59 2.73 -10.37
CA ALA A 105 4.98 1.89 -11.50
C ALA A 105 5.87 2.68 -12.47
N SER A 106 6.80 1.99 -13.11
CA SER A 106 7.74 2.58 -14.07
C SER A 106 7.34 2.37 -15.53
N SER A 107 6.23 1.68 -15.79
CA SER A 107 5.71 1.40 -17.13
C SER A 107 4.20 1.21 -17.11
N LEU A 108 3.55 1.47 -18.24
CA LEU A 108 2.11 1.30 -18.40
C LEU A 108 1.67 -0.13 -18.13
N LYS A 109 2.41 -1.11 -18.68
CA LYS A 109 2.14 -2.52 -18.46
C LYS A 109 2.17 -2.91 -16.97
N ALA A 110 3.12 -2.36 -16.21
CA ALA A 110 3.21 -2.64 -14.78
C ALA A 110 2.05 -1.99 -14.00
N LEU A 111 1.67 -0.77 -14.38
CA LEU A 111 0.54 -0.08 -13.79
C LEU A 111 -0.78 -0.80 -14.08
N GLU A 112 -1.04 -1.16 -15.34
CA GLU A 112 -2.20 -1.95 -15.75
C GLU A 112 -2.29 -3.28 -14.99
N ALA A 113 -1.15 -3.96 -14.76
CA ALA A 113 -1.12 -5.19 -13.97
C ALA A 113 -1.53 -4.97 -12.49
N LEU A 114 -1.11 -3.85 -11.88
CA LEU A 114 -1.52 -3.49 -10.52
C LEU A 114 -3.00 -3.13 -10.45
N GLU A 115 -3.53 -2.43 -11.45
CA GLU A 115 -4.95 -2.08 -11.55
C GLU A 115 -5.84 -3.32 -11.76
N VAL A 116 -5.39 -4.28 -12.59
CA VAL A 116 -6.05 -5.58 -12.74
C VAL A 116 -6.04 -6.35 -11.42
N LEU A 117 -4.89 -6.42 -10.74
CA LEU A 117 -4.77 -7.08 -9.44
C LEU A 117 -5.73 -6.46 -8.41
N LYS A 118 -5.77 -5.12 -8.33
CA LYS A 118 -6.73 -4.40 -7.48
C LYS A 118 -8.16 -4.82 -7.83
N ALA A 119 -8.55 -4.75 -9.09
CA ALA A 119 -9.90 -5.08 -9.53
C ALA A 119 -10.29 -6.52 -9.15
N GLU A 120 -9.39 -7.49 -9.32
CA GLU A 120 -9.60 -8.89 -8.91
C GLU A 120 -9.79 -9.02 -7.40
N MET A 121 -8.95 -8.37 -6.58
CA MET A 121 -9.08 -8.40 -5.12
C MET A 121 -10.39 -7.76 -4.65
N MET A 122 -10.73 -6.60 -5.20
CA MET A 122 -11.97 -5.89 -4.88
C MET A 122 -13.20 -6.71 -5.27
N GLN A 123 -13.18 -7.34 -6.45
CA GLN A 123 -14.27 -8.22 -6.87
C GLN A 123 -14.42 -9.41 -5.92
N LYS A 124 -13.31 -10.05 -5.56
CA LYS A 124 -13.32 -11.27 -4.74
C LYS A 124 -13.74 -11.03 -3.29
N TYR A 125 -13.30 -9.93 -2.68
CA TYR A 125 -13.46 -9.72 -1.23
C TYR A 125 -14.50 -8.67 -0.84
N LEU A 126 -14.88 -7.77 -1.75
CA LEU A 126 -15.90 -6.75 -1.49
C LEU A 126 -17.19 -6.94 -2.31
N LYS A 127 -17.14 -7.57 -3.49
CA LYS A 127 -18.32 -7.75 -4.37
C LYS A 127 -18.88 -9.18 -4.41
N GLY A 128 -18.28 -10.13 -3.69
CA GLY A 128 -18.88 -11.43 -3.34
C GLY A 128 -18.69 -11.67 -1.84
N GLU A 129 -19.66 -12.09 -1.05
CA GLU A 129 -20.93 -12.79 -1.30
C GLU A 129 -22.13 -11.92 -0.82
N SER A 130 -23.17 -11.84 -1.64
CA SER A 130 -24.54 -11.46 -1.22
C SER A 130 -25.44 -12.68 -1.30
#